data_AF-A0AAN7WE10-F1
#
_entry.id   AF-A0AAN7WE10-F1
#
_cell.length_a   1.000
_cell.length_b   1.000
_cell.length_c   1.000
_cell.angle_alpha   90.00
_cell.angle_beta   90.00
_cell.angle_gamma   90.00
#
_symmetry.space_group_name_H-M   'P 1'
#
loop_
_entity.id
_entity.type
_entity.pdbx_description
1 polymer ?
#
loop_
_entity_poly.entity_id
_entity_poly.type
_entity_poly.pdbx_seq_one_letter_code
_entity_poly.pdbx_strand_id
1 'polypeptide(L)'
;MADGATPPRHGTQHARSPPSTSTERVAHAVEQVMHSNARLLSTMDVQAEMNQRRALYKVPYQSFEEASELRRQKVMTLIAQNDRWDAELADNDKAIAKGGDGAASLTAKNKTIKEMQDRAKKEAEGDVDGAKGDIETQKKWDNYFEIRSDDPPL
;
A
#
# COMPACT_ATOMS: atom_id res chain seq x y z
N MET A 1 22.83 -50.33 -48.37
CA MET A 1 23.28 -49.66 -47.13
C MET A 1 22.04 -49.35 -46.32
N ALA A 2 22.00 -49.82 -45.08
CA ALA A 2 20.86 -49.72 -44.17
C ALA A 2 21.00 -48.48 -43.26
N ASP A 3 19.97 -48.30 -42.43
CA ASP A 3 19.93 -47.54 -41.18
C ASP A 3 19.41 -46.10 -41.26
N GLY A 4 18.08 -46.00 -41.36
CA GLY A 4 17.31 -44.87 -40.86
C GLY A 4 16.97 -45.09 -39.38
N ALA A 5 17.49 -44.20 -38.54
CA ALA A 5 17.50 -44.22 -37.08
C ALA A 5 16.14 -44.38 -36.38
N THR A 6 16.17 -44.91 -35.16
CA THR A 6 15.25 -44.52 -34.07
C THR A 6 16.06 -44.47 -32.76
N PRO A 7 15.84 -43.47 -31.89
CA PRO A 7 15.15 -43.75 -30.61
C PRO A 7 14.26 -42.54 -30.15
N PRO A 8 13.66 -42.49 -28.93
CA PRO A 8 12.24 -42.82 -28.75
C PRO A 8 11.38 -41.74 -28.03
N ARG A 9 10.06 -41.93 -28.12
CA ARG A 9 8.97 -41.53 -27.20
C ARG A 9 9.21 -40.35 -26.24
N HIS A 10 8.57 -39.22 -26.52
CA HIS A 10 7.99 -38.37 -25.47
C HIS A 10 6.52 -38.72 -25.25
N GLY A 11 6.16 -38.83 -23.98
CA GLY A 11 4.89 -39.35 -23.48
C GLY A 11 3.66 -38.70 -24.11
N THR A 12 2.67 -39.55 -24.36
CA THR A 12 1.29 -39.17 -24.59
C THR A 12 0.84 -38.25 -23.46
N GLN A 13 0.87 -36.94 -23.72
CA GLN A 13 -0.09 -36.02 -23.15
C GLN A 13 -1.47 -36.65 -23.34
N HIS A 14 -2.31 -36.60 -22.31
CA HIS A 14 -3.73 -36.86 -22.40
C HIS A 14 -4.35 -35.88 -23.41
N ALA A 15 -4.25 -36.20 -24.70
CA ALA A 15 -4.97 -35.52 -25.75
C ALA A 15 -6.42 -35.96 -25.60
N ARG A 16 -7.25 -35.12 -24.98
CA ARG A 16 -8.70 -35.24 -25.13
C ARG A 16 -8.97 -35.22 -26.63
N SER A 17 -9.41 -36.34 -27.18
CA SER A 17 -9.83 -36.43 -28.58
C SER A 17 -10.90 -35.35 -28.85
N PRO A 18 -10.81 -34.59 -29.94
CA PRO A 18 -11.86 -33.64 -30.29
C PRO A 18 -13.18 -34.36 -30.57
N PRO A 19 -14.34 -33.74 -30.25
CA PRO A 19 -15.65 -34.35 -30.43
C PRO A 19 -15.90 -34.78 -31.88
N SER A 20 -16.28 -36.04 -32.08
CA SER A 20 -16.25 -36.72 -33.38
C SER A 20 -17.57 -36.58 -34.14
N THR A 21 -18.70 -36.51 -33.44
CA THR A 21 -20.04 -36.41 -34.04
C THR A 21 -20.61 -35.00 -33.99
N SER A 22 -21.56 -34.69 -34.87
CA SER A 22 -22.24 -33.38 -34.88
C SER A 22 -22.92 -33.08 -33.54
N THR A 23 -23.48 -34.10 -32.90
CA THR A 23 -24.13 -33.98 -31.58
C THR A 23 -23.12 -33.69 -30.47
N GLU A 24 -21.95 -34.35 -30.48
CA GLU A 24 -20.86 -34.08 -29.53
C GLU A 24 -20.28 -32.67 -29.69
N ARG A 25 -20.17 -32.17 -30.93
CA ARG A 25 -19.74 -30.78 -31.19
C ARG A 25 -20.73 -29.76 -30.65
N VAL A 26 -22.03 -29.99 -30.81
CA VAL A 26 -23.08 -29.12 -30.26
C VAL A 26 -23.10 -29.17 -28.74
N ALA A 27 -22.99 -30.35 -28.13
CA ALA A 27 -22.93 -30.49 -26.67
C ALA A 27 -21.72 -29.75 -26.08
N HIS A 28 -20.54 -29.90 -26.67
CA HIS A 28 -19.33 -29.21 -26.25
C HIS A 28 -19.43 -27.68 -26.42
N ALA A 29 -20.06 -27.19 -27.51
CA ALA A 29 -20.30 -25.76 -27.70
C ALA A 29 -21.27 -25.20 -26.64
N VAL A 30 -22.31 -25.94 -26.28
CA VAL A 30 -23.25 -25.56 -25.21
C VAL A 30 -22.55 -25.51 -23.85
N GLU A 31 -21.71 -26.50 -23.52
CA GLU A 31 -20.92 -26.49 -22.29
C GLU A 31 -19.97 -25.28 -22.23
N GLN A 32 -19.29 -24.95 -23.33
CA GLN A 32 -18.42 -23.78 -23.42
C GLN A 32 -19.20 -22.47 -23.24
N VAL A 33 -20.37 -22.34 -23.87
CA VAL A 33 -21.25 -21.17 -23.70
C VAL A 33 -21.72 -21.07 -22.25
N MET A 34 -22.14 -22.16 -21.63
CA MET A 34 -22.58 -22.17 -20.22
C MET A 34 -21.43 -21.81 -19.27
N HIS A 35 -20.22 -22.32 -19.50
CA HIS A 35 -19.03 -21.97 -18.70
C HIS A 35 -18.61 -20.50 -18.91
N SER A 36 -18.75 -19.98 -20.12
CA SER A 36 -18.49 -18.57 -20.41
C SER A 36 -19.52 -17.67 -19.73
N ASN A 37 -20.79 -18.06 -19.77
CA ASN A 37 -21.89 -17.27 -19.20
C ASN A 37 -21.82 -17.27 -17.66
N ALA A 38 -21.50 -18.42 -17.05
CA ALA A 38 -21.27 -18.52 -15.62
C ALA A 38 -20.08 -17.65 -15.15
N ARG A 39 -18.99 -17.62 -15.92
CA ARG A 39 -17.85 -16.73 -15.64
C ARG A 39 -18.23 -15.26 -15.75
N LEU A 40 -18.94 -14.88 -16.81
CA LEU A 40 -19.37 -13.49 -17.03
C LEU A 40 -20.31 -13.02 -15.91
N LEU A 41 -21.31 -13.82 -15.53
CA LEU A 41 -22.20 -13.53 -14.40
C LEU A 41 -21.43 -13.39 -13.08
N SER A 42 -20.48 -14.30 -12.81
CA SER A 42 -19.62 -14.22 -11.62
C SER A 42 -18.79 -12.92 -11.60
N THR A 43 -18.23 -12.49 -12.73
CA THR A 43 -17.47 -11.22 -12.79
C THR A 43 -18.36 -9.99 -12.62
N MET A 44 -19.59 -10.02 -13.13
CA MET A 44 -20.56 -8.93 -12.96
C MET A 44 -21.01 -8.79 -11.51
N ASP A 45 -21.24 -9.90 -10.80
CA ASP A 45 -21.59 -9.91 -9.38
C ASP A 45 -20.46 -9.35 -8.51
N VAL A 46 -19.21 -9.71 -8.80
CA VAL A 46 -18.03 -9.15 -8.12
C VAL A 46 -17.92 -7.64 -8.36
N GLN A 47 -18.09 -7.17 -9.60
CA GLN A 47 -18.00 -5.74 -9.92
C GLN A 47 -19.14 -4.93 -9.28
N ALA A 48 -20.36 -5.49 -9.24
CA ALA A 48 -21.50 -4.86 -8.58
C ALA A 48 -21.27 -4.74 -7.08
N GLU A 49 -20.74 -5.80 -6.44
CA GLU A 49 -20.38 -5.80 -5.03
C GLU A 49 -19.26 -4.79 -4.74
N MET A 50 -18.21 -4.73 -5.57
CA MET A 50 -17.14 -3.73 -5.45
C MET A 50 -17.69 -2.30 -5.54
N ASN A 51 -18.58 -2.04 -6.51
CA ASN A 51 -19.19 -0.73 -6.68
C ASN A 51 -20.10 -0.37 -5.48
N GLN A 52 -20.84 -1.34 -4.94
CA GLN A 52 -21.67 -1.14 -3.75
C GLN A 52 -20.82 -0.83 -2.52
N ARG A 53 -19.74 -1.59 -2.29
CA ARG A 53 -18.78 -1.32 -1.20
C ARG A 53 -18.17 0.07 -1.35
N ARG A 54 -17.70 0.44 -2.55
CA ARG A 54 -17.19 1.79 -2.82
C ARG A 54 -18.24 2.87 -2.53
N ALA A 55 -19.49 2.68 -2.93
CA ALA A 55 -20.56 3.64 -2.68
C ALA A 55 -20.86 3.80 -1.18
N LEU A 56 -20.91 2.70 -0.42
CA LEU A 56 -21.18 2.72 1.02
C LEU A 56 -20.07 3.39 1.83
N TYR A 57 -18.81 3.19 1.43
CA TYR A 57 -17.65 3.62 2.19
C TYR A 57 -16.94 4.85 1.63
N LYS A 58 -17.41 5.43 0.51
CA LYS A 58 -16.83 6.63 -0.09
C LYS A 58 -16.69 7.77 0.91
N VAL A 59 -17.77 8.13 1.60
CA VAL A 59 -17.77 9.26 2.55
C VAL A 59 -16.90 8.98 3.77
N PRO A 60 -17.02 7.81 4.45
CA PRO A 60 -16.11 7.45 5.55
C PRO A 60 -14.63 7.44 5.15
N TYR A 61 -14.30 6.90 3.98
CA TYR A 61 -12.93 6.87 3.47
C TYR A 61 -12.40 8.28 3.23
N GLN A 62 -13.17 9.16 2.57
CA GLN A 62 -12.76 10.54 2.32
C GLN A 62 -12.52 11.32 3.62
N SER A 63 -13.42 11.21 4.60
CA SER A 63 -13.23 11.86 5.90
C SER A 63 -12.01 11.34 6.66
N PHE A 64 -11.73 10.04 6.55
CA PHE A 64 -10.51 9.45 7.10
C PHE A 64 -9.26 9.98 6.38
N GLU A 65 -9.26 9.97 5.05
CA GLU A 65 -8.15 10.41 4.21
C GLU A 65 -7.78 11.86 4.51
N GLU A 66 -8.75 12.78 4.54
CA GLU A 66 -8.55 14.19 4.88
C GLU A 66 -7.94 14.37 6.28
N ALA A 67 -8.49 13.68 7.28
CA ALA A 67 -8.01 13.77 8.66
C ALA A 67 -6.59 13.19 8.81
N SER A 68 -6.29 12.09 8.10
CA SER A 68 -4.98 11.44 8.12
C SER A 68 -3.91 12.29 7.43
N GLU A 69 -4.26 12.96 6.32
CA GLU A 69 -3.35 13.83 5.61
C GLU A 69 -3.04 15.09 6.42
N LEU A 70 -4.04 15.67 7.10
CA LEU A 70 -3.81 16.77 8.03
C LEU A 70 -2.84 16.38 9.16
N ARG A 71 -3.01 15.21 9.76
CA ARG A 71 -2.08 14.69 10.79
C ARG A 71 -0.69 14.46 10.22
N ARG A 72 -0.58 13.87 9.03
CA ARG A 72 0.71 13.65 8.34
C ARG A 72 1.45 14.96 8.10
N GLN A 73 0.77 15.99 7.63
CA GLN A 73 1.36 17.32 7.41
C GLN A 73 1.86 17.94 8.72
N LYS A 74 1.11 17.81 9.81
CA LYS A 74 1.56 18.25 11.13
C LYS A 74 2.82 17.54 11.59
N VAL A 75 2.85 16.20 11.49
CA VAL A 75 4.03 15.39 11.84
C VAL A 75 5.25 15.78 11.00
N MET A 76 5.08 15.99 9.69
CA MET A 76 6.17 16.44 8.81
C MET A 76 6.69 17.83 9.19
N THR A 77 5.80 18.74 9.58
CA THR A 77 6.19 20.08 10.06
C THR A 77 7.01 19.98 11.36
N LEU A 78 6.60 19.11 12.28
CA LEU A 78 7.31 18.87 13.54
C LEU A 78 8.69 18.26 13.33
N ILE A 79 8.83 17.31 12.38
CA ILE A 79 10.13 16.74 11.99
C ILE A 79 11.05 17.86 11.48
N ALA A 80 10.57 18.67 10.54
CA ALA A 80 11.36 19.78 9.99
C ALA A 80 11.74 20.83 11.05
N GLN A 81 10.89 21.05 12.06
CA GLN A 81 11.20 21.94 13.18
C GLN A 81 12.26 21.34 14.11
N ASN A 82 12.17 20.05 14.43
CA ASN A 82 13.19 19.35 15.21
C ASN A 82 14.55 19.38 14.52
N ASP A 83 14.60 19.10 13.21
CA ASP A 83 15.86 19.15 12.45
C ASP A 83 16.52 20.54 12.51
N ARG A 84 15.73 21.61 12.47
CA ARG A 84 16.23 22.98 12.60
C ARG A 84 16.78 23.26 13.99
N TRP A 85 16.08 22.82 15.04
CA TRP A 85 16.55 22.95 16.42
C TRP A 85 17.83 22.16 16.66
N ASP A 86 17.93 20.94 16.13
CA ASP A 86 19.13 20.11 16.27
C ASP A 86 20.34 20.74 15.56
N ALA A 87 20.13 21.31 14.36
CA ALA A 87 21.16 22.07 13.66
C ALA A 87 21.62 23.30 14.46
N GLU A 88 20.68 24.08 15.02
CA GLU A 88 21.00 25.24 15.83
C GLU A 88 21.75 24.87 17.12
N LEU A 89 21.34 23.78 17.79
CA LEU A 89 22.04 23.23 18.95
C LEU A 89 23.48 22.86 18.59
N ALA A 90 23.70 22.16 17.47
CA ALA A 90 25.03 21.76 17.03
C ALA A 90 25.93 22.96 16.70
N ASP A 91 25.40 23.98 16.02
CA ASP A 91 26.13 25.21 15.70
C ASP A 91 26.50 25.99 16.97
N ASN A 92 25.57 26.09 17.92
CA ASN A 92 25.82 26.72 19.21
C ASN A 92 26.86 25.96 20.04
N ASP A 93 26.77 24.63 20.10
CA ASP A 93 27.74 23.79 20.82
C ASP A 93 29.14 23.93 20.23
N LYS A 94 29.25 24.02 18.90
CA LYS A 94 30.52 24.27 18.20
C LYS A 94 31.07 25.67 18.51
N ALA A 95 30.22 26.69 18.60
CA ALA A 95 30.63 28.05 18.95
C ALA A 95 31.07 28.15 20.43
N ILE A 96 30.37 27.46 21.34
CA ILE A 96 30.75 27.34 22.75
C ILE A 96 32.13 26.68 22.88
N ALA A 97 32.36 25.56 22.18
CA ALA A 97 33.64 24.85 22.20
C ALA A 97 34.82 25.69 21.69
N LYS A 98 34.57 26.69 20.83
CA LYS A 98 35.60 27.63 20.34
C LYS A 98 35.97 28.71 21.37
N GLY A 99 35.23 28.85 22.47
CA GLY A 99 35.63 29.68 23.62
C GLY A 99 35.51 31.20 23.45
N GLY A 100 34.57 31.69 22.64
CA GLY A 100 34.35 33.12 22.43
C GLY A 100 33.48 33.81 23.50
N ASP A 101 33.58 35.14 23.57
CA ASP A 101 32.71 36.01 24.37
C ASP A 101 31.26 35.88 23.89
N GLY A 102 30.48 35.06 24.59
CA GLY A 102 29.12 34.69 24.17
C GLY A 102 28.73 33.27 24.55
N ALA A 103 29.68 32.43 24.97
CA ALA A 103 29.40 31.04 25.36
C ALA A 103 28.27 30.90 26.40
N ALA A 104 28.23 31.76 27.42
CA ALA A 104 27.15 31.73 28.42
C ALA A 104 25.76 32.04 27.83
N SER A 105 25.69 32.97 26.87
CA SER A 105 24.44 33.30 26.17
C SER A 105 23.98 32.15 25.27
N LEU A 106 24.91 31.51 24.55
CA LEU A 106 24.61 30.35 23.71
C LEU A 106 24.17 29.14 24.54
N THR A 107 24.79 28.89 25.70
CA THR A 107 24.36 27.84 26.63
C THR A 107 22.93 28.07 27.12
N ALA A 108 22.57 29.32 27.45
CA ALA A 108 21.21 29.67 27.83
C ALA A 108 20.22 29.44 26.68
N LYS A 109 20.58 29.83 25.45
CA LYS A 109 19.77 29.55 24.25
C LYS A 109 19.58 28.05 24.03
N ASN A 110 20.63 27.24 24.14
CA ASN A 110 20.55 25.78 24.00
C ASN A 110 19.60 25.16 25.03
N LYS A 111 19.59 25.67 26.27
CA LYS A 111 18.62 25.26 27.29
C LYS A 111 17.18 25.57 26.84
N THR A 112 16.92 26.79 26.35
CA THR A 112 15.59 27.18 25.86
C THR A 112 15.15 26.34 24.66
N ILE A 113 16.05 26.04 23.72
CA ILE A 113 15.73 25.18 22.56
C ILE A 113 15.32 23.78 23.02
N LYS A 114 16.06 23.19 23.96
CA LYS A 114 15.73 21.87 24.53
C LYS A 114 14.36 21.88 25.24
N GLU A 115 14.06 22.92 26.00
CA GLU A 115 12.74 23.08 26.63
C GLU A 115 11.60 23.22 25.60
N MET A 116 11.85 23.88 24.47
CA MET A 116 10.90 23.96 23.37
C MET A 116 10.71 22.61 22.67
N GLN A 117 11.79 21.85 22.43
CA GLN A 117 11.74 20.49 21.90
C GLN A 117 10.91 19.57 22.80
N ASP A 118 11.15 19.60 24.12
CA ASP A 118 10.41 18.79 25.08
C ASP A 118 8.91 19.12 25.11
N ARG A 119 8.57 20.41 25.01
CA ARG A 119 7.17 20.85 24.92
C ARG A 119 6.52 20.38 23.62
N ALA A 120 7.18 20.62 22.48
CA ALA A 120 6.67 20.22 21.17
C ALA A 120 6.48 18.71 21.08
N LYS A 121 7.40 17.91 21.65
CA LYS A 121 7.29 16.46 21.71
C LYS A 121 6.05 16.00 22.48
N LYS A 122 5.77 16.61 23.63
CA LYS A 122 4.57 16.30 24.44
C LYS A 122 3.28 16.69 23.73
N GLU A 123 3.26 17.85 23.09
CA GLU A 123 2.09 18.33 22.34
C GLU A 123 1.83 17.46 21.09
N ALA A 124 2.89 16.94 20.47
CA ALA A 124 2.83 16.14 19.25
C ALA A 124 2.57 14.64 19.48
N GLU A 125 2.69 14.13 20.71
CA GLU A 125 2.63 12.69 20.99
C GLU A 125 1.35 12.05 20.46
N GLY A 126 0.20 12.71 20.69
CA GLY A 126 -1.09 12.25 20.19
C GLY A 126 -1.22 12.32 18.66
N ASP A 127 -0.64 13.33 18.01
CA ASP A 127 -0.66 13.44 16.54
C ASP A 127 0.23 12.36 15.88
N VAL A 128 1.38 12.05 16.48
CA VAL A 128 2.29 10.99 16.02
C VAL A 128 1.66 9.61 16.18
N ASP A 129 1.05 9.33 17.33
CA ASP A 129 0.38 8.05 17.56
C ASP A 129 -0.87 7.91 16.69
N GLY A 130 -1.62 9.00 16.49
CA GLY A 130 -2.71 9.06 15.52
C GLY A 130 -2.24 8.73 14.09
N ALA A 131 -1.13 9.34 13.65
CA ALA A 131 -0.56 9.06 12.33
C ALA A 131 -0.09 7.61 12.16
N LYS A 132 0.42 6.95 13.21
CA LYS A 132 0.73 5.51 13.19
C LYS A 132 -0.54 4.68 13.00
N GLY A 133 -1.60 4.99 13.75
CA GLY A 133 -2.90 4.33 13.62
C GLY A 133 -3.54 4.51 12.23
N ASP A 134 -3.30 5.66 11.59
CA ASP A 134 -3.74 5.91 10.23
C ASP A 134 -3.08 4.98 9.23
N ILE A 135 -1.79 4.66 9.38
CA ILE A 135 -1.10 3.71 8.50
C ILE A 135 -1.76 2.33 8.56
N GLU A 136 -2.11 1.86 9.75
CA GLU A 136 -2.80 0.57 9.92
C GLU A 136 -4.22 0.60 9.34
N THR A 137 -4.91 1.72 9.51
CA THR A 137 -6.27 1.89 8.99
C THR A 137 -6.27 1.99 7.47
N GLN A 138 -5.31 2.70 6.88
CA GLN A 138 -5.10 2.75 5.43
C GLN A 138 -4.83 1.35 4.88
N LYS A 139 -3.93 0.57 5.51
CA LYS A 139 -3.69 -0.83 5.08
C LYS A 139 -4.96 -1.70 5.11
N LYS A 140 -5.84 -1.49 6.09
CA LYS A 140 -7.13 -2.18 6.16
C LYS A 140 -8.05 -1.74 5.03
N TRP A 141 -8.10 -0.45 4.71
CA TRP A 141 -8.86 0.08 3.57
C TRP A 141 -8.32 -0.44 2.25
N ASP A 142 -7.00 -0.41 2.05
CA ASP A 142 -6.32 -0.92 0.88
C ASP A 142 -6.67 -2.40 0.70
N ASN A 143 -6.52 -3.25 1.72
CA ASN A 143 -6.91 -4.66 1.65
C ASN A 143 -8.42 -4.90 1.50
N TYR A 144 -9.27 -4.01 2.03
CA TYR A 144 -10.73 -4.14 1.92
C TYR A 144 -11.22 -3.82 0.50
N PHE A 145 -10.56 -2.89 -0.21
CA PHE A 145 -10.88 -2.51 -1.58
C PHE A 145 -10.02 -3.20 -2.65
N GLU A 146 -8.81 -3.67 -2.32
CA GLU A 146 -8.02 -4.67 -3.03
C GLU A 146 -8.64 -6.05 -2.79
N ILE A 147 -9.86 -6.25 -3.29
CA ILE A 147 -10.33 -7.60 -3.55
C ILE A 147 -9.39 -8.16 -4.63
N ARG A 148 -8.43 -8.97 -4.19
CA ARG A 148 -7.52 -9.86 -4.93
C ARG A 148 -7.56 -9.71 -6.46
N SER A 149 -6.58 -8.97 -6.99
CA SER A 149 -6.15 -9.04 -8.40
C SER A 149 -5.48 -10.38 -8.76
N ASP A 150 -5.75 -11.46 -8.02
CA ASP A 150 -5.22 -12.81 -8.31
C ASP A 150 -6.09 -13.59 -9.30
N ASP A 151 -7.20 -13.02 -9.78
CA ASP A 151 -7.78 -13.51 -11.03
C ASP A 151 -6.89 -13.06 -12.19
N PRO A 152 -6.36 -13.98 -13.00
CA PRO A 152 -5.53 -13.61 -14.14
C PRO A 152 -6.34 -12.69 -15.08
N PRO A 153 -5.68 -11.70 -15.73
CA PRO A 153 -6.34 -10.91 -16.77
C PRO A 153 -6.90 -11.87 -17.82
N LEU A 154 -8.21 -11.80 -18.05
CA LEU A 154 -8.89 -12.48 -19.16
C LEU A 154 -8.55 -11.79 -20.49
#